data_AF-A0A2H1KGW4-F1
#
_entry.id   AF-A0A2H1KGW4-F1
#
_cell.length_a   1.000
_cell.length_b   1.000
_cell.length_c   1.000
_cell.angle_alpha   90.00
_cell.angle_beta   90.00
_cell.angle_gamma   90.00
#
_symmetry.space_group_name_H-M   'P 1'
#
loop_
_entity.id
_entity.type
_entity.pdbx_description
1 polymer ?
#
loop_
_entity_poly.entity_id
_entity_poly.type
_entity_poly.pdbx_seq_one_letter_code
_entity_poly.pdbx_strand_id
1 'polypeptide(L)' 'SYDNAMAEALNSVYKAELIDRRVWSGLIEVMAETSKWVGWYNQERLHSAIDYRPPFEVHAEWIDQGHIESAAA' A
#
# COMPACT_ATOMS: atom_id res chain seq x y z
N SER A 1 18.13 4.08 6.00
CA SER A 1 18.31 3.70 4.58
C SER A 1 17.37 2.58 4.15
N TYR A 2 17.01 1.66 5.05
CA TYR A 2 16.06 0.57 4.75
C TYR A 2 14.65 1.09 4.39
N ASP A 3 14.14 2.06 5.14
CA ASP A 3 12.83 2.67 4.87
C ASP A 3 12.79 3.42 3.53
N ASN A 4 13.92 4.02 3.13
CA ASN A 4 14.03 4.68 1.83
C ASN A 4 13.93 3.68 0.69
N ALA A 5 14.63 2.55 0.78
CA ALA A 5 14.57 1.51 -0.25
C ALA A 5 13.17 0.89 -0.37
N MET A 6 12.45 0.69 0.74
CA MET A 6 11.07 0.21 0.73
C MET A 6 10.12 1.24 0.10
N ALA A 7 10.25 2.51 0.47
CA ALA A 7 9.46 3.59 -0.10
C ALA A 7 9.74 3.77 -1.61
N GLU A 8 11.00 3.64 -2.02
CA GLU A 8 11.42 3.68 -3.42
C GLU A 8 10.81 2.52 -4.23
N ALA A 9 10.84 1.31 -3.69
CA ALA A 9 10.22 0.14 -4.32
C ALA A 9 8.71 0.34 -4.52
N LEU A 10 8.00 0.83 -3.51
CA LEU A 10 6.57 1.15 -3.61
C LEU A 10 6.32 2.21 -4.67
N ASN A 11 7.11 3.29 -4.69
CA ASN A 11 6.96 4.36 -5.67
C ASN A 11 7.25 3.88 -7.11
N SER A 12 8.22 2.98 -7.30
CA SER A 12 8.49 2.36 -8.59
C SER A 12 7.32 1.53 -9.09
N VAL A 13 6.69 0.73 -8.22
CA VAL A 13 5.49 -0.04 -8.57
C VAL A 13 4.33 0.88 -8.91
N TYR A 14 4.09 1.90 -8.09
CA TYR A 14 3.05 2.90 -8.32
C TYR A 14 3.20 3.59 -9.68
N LYS A 15 4.42 4.02 -10.03
CA LYS A 15 4.69 4.65 -11.32
C LYS A 15 4.43 3.70 -12.48
N ALA A 16 4.97 2.48 -12.42
CA ALA A 16 4.86 1.50 -13.49
C ALA A 16 3.42 1.01 -13.72
N GLU A 17 2.62 0.88 -12.65
CA GLU A 17 1.27 0.33 -12.73
C GLU A 17 0.21 1.38 -13.03
N LEU A 18 0.40 2.63 -12.59
CA LEU A 18 -0.58 3.70 -12.73
C LEU A 18 -0.09 4.83 -13.63
N ILE A 19 1.00 5.50 -13.23
CA ILE A 19 1.40 6.77 -13.84
C ILE A 19 1.86 6.60 -15.29
N ASP A 20 2.69 5.58 -15.56
CA ASP A 20 3.35 5.41 -16.86
C ASP A 20 2.44 4.74 -17.90
N ARG A 21 1.23 4.32 -17.52
CA ARG A 21 0.30 3.60 -18.41
C ARG A 21 -0.58 4.49 -19.28
N ARG A 22 -0.69 5.78 -18.98
CA ARG A 22 -1.50 6.71 -19.78
C ARG A 22 -0.97 8.13 -19.70
N VAL A 23 -1.41 8.94 -20.66
CA VAL A 23 -1.26 10.39 -20.60
C VAL A 23 -2.41 10.96 -19.76
N TRP A 24 -2.09 11.85 -18.85
CA TRP A 24 -3.05 12.42 -17.89
C TRP A 24 -3.49 13.81 -18.34
N SER A 25 -4.78 14.09 -18.18
CA SER A 25 -5.36 15.39 -18.54
C SER A 25 -5.08 16.47 -17.49
N GLY A 26 -4.81 16.07 -16.24
CA GLY A 26 -4.45 17.00 -15.16
C GLY A 26 -4.33 16.34 -13.79
N LEU A 27 -3.94 17.13 -12.79
CA LEU A 27 -3.66 16.66 -11.43
C LEU A 27 -4.87 16.02 -10.75
N ILE A 28 -6.07 16.55 -10.96
CA ILE A 28 -7.30 16.03 -10.32
C ILE A 28 -7.60 14.60 -10.78
N GLU A 29 -7.40 14.30 -12.07
CA GLU A 29 -7.55 12.95 -12.60
C GLU A 29 -6.53 12.00 -11.98
N VAL A 30 -5.26 12.42 -11.90
CA VAL A 30 -4.20 11.66 -11.24
C VAL A 30 -4.60 11.36 -9.80
N MET A 31 -4.98 12.35 -9.01
CA MET A 31 -5.36 12.17 -7.60
C MET A 31 -6.52 11.19 -7.42
N ALA A 32 -7.57 11.28 -8.26
CA ALA A 32 -8.71 10.37 -8.18
C ALA A 32 -8.29 8.92 -8.43
N GLU A 33 -7.43 8.71 -9.43
CA GLU A 33 -6.96 7.39 -9.84
C GLU A 33 -5.88 6.84 -8.88
N THR A 34 -5.06 7.71 -8.30
CA THR A 34 -4.17 7.38 -7.17
C THR A 34 -4.97 6.86 -5.99
N SER A 35 -6.08 7.54 -5.63
CA SER A 35 -6.94 7.10 -4.53
C SER A 35 -7.50 5.69 -4.77
N LYS A 36 -7.95 5.42 -6.00
CA LYS A 36 -8.42 4.08 -6.39
C LYS A 36 -7.30 3.04 -6.32
N TRP A 37 -6.11 3.37 -6.83
CA TRP A 37 -4.96 2.48 -6.81
C TRP A 37 -4.52 2.17 -5.38
N VAL A 38 -4.51 3.15 -4.48
CA VAL A 38 -4.19 2.96 -3.05
C VAL A 38 -5.25 2.08 -2.37
N GLY A 39 -6.53 2.29 -2.66
CA GLY A 39 -7.62 1.45 -2.16
C GLY A 39 -7.41 -0.02 -2.55
N TRP A 40 -7.22 -0.27 -3.85
CA TRP A 40 -6.95 -1.61 -4.37
C TRP A 40 -5.67 -2.21 -3.78
N TYR A 41 -4.57 -1.45 -3.73
CA TYR A 41 -3.28 -1.92 -3.21
C TYR A 41 -3.40 -2.38 -1.75
N ASN A 42 -4.13 -1.65 -0.91
CA ASN A 42 -4.23 -1.96 0.51
C ASN A 42 -5.28 -3.02 0.84
N GLN A 43 -6.39 -3.07 0.11
CA GLN A 43 -7.55 -3.89 0.47
C GLN A 43 -7.69 -5.16 -0.36
N GLU A 44 -7.15 -5.19 -1.57
CA GLU A 44 -7.43 -6.27 -2.53
C GLU A 44 -6.16 -6.93 -3.09
N ARG A 45 -5.06 -6.19 -3.21
CA ARG A 45 -3.82 -6.71 -3.78
C ARG A 45 -3.18 -7.74 -2.84
N LEU A 46 -2.90 -8.92 -3.38
CA LEU A 46 -2.21 -9.98 -2.65
C LEU A 46 -0.70 -9.82 -2.78
N HIS A 47 0.02 -9.98 -1.66
CA HIS A 47 1.47 -9.86 -1.62
C HIS A 47 2.11 -11.15 -1.12
N SER A 48 2.99 -11.75 -1.92
CA SER A 48 3.68 -13.00 -1.57
C SER A 48 4.55 -12.88 -0.31
N ALA A 49 5.06 -11.69 -0.01
CA ALA A 49 5.85 -11.42 1.19
C ALA A 49 5.05 -11.55 2.50
N ILE A 50 3.71 -11.48 2.42
CA ILE A 50 2.80 -11.57 3.56
C ILE A 50 1.77 -12.69 3.38
N ASP A 51 2.23 -13.81 2.82
CA ASP A 51 1.43 -15.02 2.61
C ASP A 51 0.20 -14.82 1.71
N TYR A 52 0.37 -14.00 0.66
CA TYR A 52 -0.69 -13.69 -0.30
C TYR A 52 -1.94 -13.08 0.34
N ARG A 53 -1.75 -12.24 1.35
CA ARG A 53 -2.83 -11.45 1.98
C ARG A 53 -2.78 -9.98 1.56
N PRO A 54 -3.90 -9.25 1.65
CA PRO A 54 -3.92 -7.81 1.51
C PRO A 54 -3.22 -7.12 2.69
N PRO A 55 -2.49 -6.01 2.45
CA PRO A 55 -1.76 -5.29 3.50
C PRO A 55 -2.64 -4.84 4.67
N PHE A 56 -3.91 -4.52 4.40
CA PHE A 56 -4.87 -4.11 5.42
C PHE A 56 -5.09 -5.17 6.50
N GLU A 57 -5.22 -6.45 6.11
CA GLU A 57 -5.42 -7.55 7.07
C GLU A 57 -4.23 -7.71 8.00
N VAL A 58 -3.02 -7.70 7.43
CA VAL A 58 -1.78 -7.84 8.19
C VAL A 58 -1.54 -6.66 9.12
N HIS A 59 -1.88 -5.45 8.67
CA HIS A 59 -1.81 -4.27 9.51
C HIS A 59 -2.82 -4.31 10.67
N ALA A 60 -4.06 -4.76 10.40
CA ALA A 60 -5.08 -4.91 11.43
C ALA A 60 -4.67 -5.93 12.50
N GLU A 61 -4.11 -7.08 12.09
CA GLU A 61 -3.55 -8.08 13.00
C GLU A 61 -2.40 -7.53 13.84
N TRP A 62 -1.49 -6.76 13.23
CA TRP A 62 -0.38 -6.13 13.94
C TRP A 62 -0.86 -5.10 14.99
N ILE A 63 -1.89 -4.31 14.66
CA ILE A 63 -2.49 -3.37 15.63
C ILE A 63 -3.16 -4.11 16.78
N ASP A 64 -3.91 -5.18 16.50
CA ASP A 64 -4.56 -5.99 17.52
C ASP A 64 -3.53 -6.63 18.48
N GLN A 65 -2.45 -7.19 17.93
CA GLN A 65 -1.33 -7.73 18.72
C GLN A 65 -0.69 -6.66 19.61
N GLY A 66 -0.40 -5.48 19.06
CA GLY A 66 0.14 -4.35 19.84
C GLY A 66 -0.82 -3.86 20.91
N HIS A 67 -2.14 -3.95 20.68
CA HIS A 67 -3.16 -3.64 21.69
C HIS A 67 -3.18 -4.67 22.82
N ILE A 68 -3.06 -5.96 22.50
CA ILE A 68 -2.98 -7.05 23.49
C ILE A 68 -1.72 -6.94 24.34
N GLU A 69 -0.56 -6.69 23.73
CA GLU A 69 0.72 -6.52 24.44
C GLU A 69 0.71 -5.29 25.35
N SER A 70 0.07 -4.19 24.91
CA SER A 70 -0.03 -2.96 25.69
C SER A 70 -1.08 -3.02 26.81
N ALA A 71 -2.03 -3.97 26.77
CA ALA A 71 -3.02 -4.22 27.82
C ALA A 71 -2.56 -5.26 28.86
N ALA A 72 -1.57 -6.09 28.51
CA ALA A 72 -0.98 -7.12 29.37
C ALA A 72 0.24 -6.62 30.19
N ALA A 73 0.71 -5.39 29.95
CA ALA A 73 1.81 -4.72 30.65
C ALA A 73 1.30 -3.77 31.74
#